data_AF-A0A150VGW5-F1
#
_entry.id   AF-A0A150VGW5-F1
#
_cell.length_a   1.000
_cell.length_b   1.000
_cell.length_c   1.000
_cell.angle_alpha   90.00
_cell.angle_beta   90.00
_cell.angle_gamma   90.00
#
_symmetry.space_group_name_H-M   'P 1'
#
loop_
_entity.id
_entity.type
_entity.pdbx_description
1 polymer ?
#
loop_
_entity_poly.entity_id
_entity_poly.type
_entity_poly.pdbx_seq_one_letter_code
_entity_poly.pdbx_strand_id
1 'polypeptide(L)'
;MAASSEGVSEYTTYHCLCSELILAMVGKLDHSPTRQKDKARIAVRHSLASGSIQICEKPVLLKLEDGFEKRYLAKCQRCHSTVGYYLDQEQFEDSNGKFGMRDDIFYVIQGSLQETEDMIHTA
;
A
#
# COMPACT_ATOMS: atom_id res chain seq x y z
N MET A 1 20.22 -34.40 -12.67
CA MET A 1 20.80 -33.06 -12.44
C MET A 1 19.63 -32.09 -12.35
N ALA A 2 19.14 -31.83 -11.15
CA ALA A 2 18.11 -30.81 -10.93
C ALA A 2 18.81 -29.46 -10.84
N ALA A 3 18.48 -28.54 -11.75
CA ALA A 3 18.90 -27.16 -11.65
C ALA A 3 18.11 -26.53 -10.49
N SER A 4 18.81 -26.23 -9.40
CA SER A 4 18.28 -25.37 -8.35
C SER A 4 18.07 -23.98 -8.94
N SER A 5 16.83 -23.60 -9.22
CA SER A 5 16.50 -22.23 -9.60
C SER A 5 16.67 -21.35 -8.36
N GLU A 6 17.73 -20.55 -8.32
CA GLU A 6 17.87 -19.46 -7.37
C GLU A 6 16.62 -18.58 -7.46
N GLY A 7 15.92 -18.42 -6.33
CA GLY A 7 14.57 -17.86 -6.27
C GLY A 7 14.54 -16.38 -6.65
N VAL A 8 14.24 -16.09 -7.90
CA VAL A 8 13.85 -14.74 -8.34
C VAL A 8 12.57 -14.37 -7.60
N SER A 9 12.65 -13.35 -6.75
CA SER A 9 11.46 -12.78 -6.10
C SER A 9 10.60 -12.13 -7.20
N GLU A 10 9.46 -12.75 -7.50
CA GLU A 10 8.52 -12.23 -8.48
C GLU A 10 7.91 -10.93 -7.93
N TYR A 11 8.14 -9.83 -8.67
CA TYR A 11 7.53 -8.54 -8.36
C TYR A 11 6.24 -8.40 -9.15
N THR A 12 5.16 -8.06 -8.46
CA THR A 12 3.89 -7.72 -9.09
C THR A 12 3.70 -6.21 -9.05
N THR A 13 3.25 -5.65 -10.17
CA THR A 13 2.99 -4.22 -10.32
C THR A 13 1.49 -3.96 -10.35
N TYR A 14 1.10 -2.82 -9.78
CA TYR A 14 -0.28 -2.42 -9.62
C TYR A 14 -0.47 -0.98 -10.03
N HIS A 15 -1.59 -0.75 -10.67
CA HIS A 15 -1.98 0.54 -11.20
C HIS A 15 -3.22 1.05 -10.47
N CYS A 16 -3.35 2.38 -10.37
CA CYS A 16 -4.63 2.99 -10.06
C CYS A 16 -5.68 2.61 -11.11
N LEU A 17 -6.96 2.70 -10.76
CA LEU A 17 -8.07 2.49 -11.70
C LEU A 17 -8.04 3.41 -12.93
N CYS A 18 -7.37 4.57 -12.84
CA CYS A 18 -7.17 5.42 -14.02
C CYS A 18 -6.14 4.85 -15.02
N SER A 19 -5.35 3.84 -14.61
CA SER A 19 -4.18 3.24 -15.27
C SER A 19 -2.81 3.87 -15.00
N GLU A 20 -2.63 4.51 -13.84
CA GLU A 20 -1.35 5.12 -13.44
C GLU A 20 -0.59 4.08 -12.62
N LEU A 21 0.68 3.81 -12.91
CA LEU A 21 1.47 2.87 -12.11
C LEU A 21 1.65 3.44 -10.70
N ILE A 22 1.31 2.68 -9.66
CA ILE A 22 1.38 3.16 -8.26
C ILE A 22 2.36 2.35 -7.42
N LEU A 23 2.29 1.02 -7.52
CA LEU A 23 2.88 0.12 -6.55
C LEU A 23 3.60 -1.02 -7.26
N ALA A 24 4.80 -1.33 -6.82
CA ALA A 24 5.46 -2.61 -7.06
C ALA A 24 5.69 -3.29 -5.71
N MET A 25 5.42 -4.59 -5.60
CA MET A 25 5.73 -5.34 -4.37
C MET A 25 6.14 -6.77 -4.69
N VAL A 26 6.83 -7.40 -3.75
CA VAL A 26 7.15 -8.84 -3.85
C VAL A 26 5.89 -9.65 -3.52
N GLY A 27 5.50 -10.55 -4.42
CA GLY A 27 4.28 -11.34 -4.30
C GLY A 27 3.00 -10.57 -4.66
N LYS A 28 1.84 -11.23 -4.48
CA LYS A 28 0.53 -10.69 -4.87
C LYS A 28 -0.26 -10.05 -3.71
N LEU A 29 -0.95 -8.94 -3.99
CA LEU A 29 -1.75 -8.20 -3.02
C LEU A 29 -2.95 -9.04 -2.56
N ASP A 30 -3.52 -9.88 -3.40
CA ASP A 30 -4.65 -10.74 -3.00
C ASP A 30 -4.26 -11.86 -2.04
N HIS A 31 -3.00 -12.28 -2.05
CA HIS A 31 -2.43 -13.20 -1.06
C HIS A 31 -1.89 -12.47 0.17
N SER A 32 -1.83 -11.13 0.15
CA SER A 32 -1.40 -10.35 1.32
C SER A 32 -2.47 -10.37 2.42
N PRO A 33 -2.04 -10.35 3.70
CA PRO A 33 -2.98 -10.27 4.81
C PRO A 33 -3.82 -8.98 4.72
N THR A 34 -5.05 -9.06 5.22
CA THR A 34 -5.93 -7.90 5.32
C THR A 34 -5.90 -7.34 6.73
N ARG A 35 -5.96 -6.03 6.82
CA ARG A 35 -6.14 -5.33 8.08
C ARG A 35 -7.54 -5.62 8.64
N GLN A 36 -7.63 -5.92 9.93
CA GLN A 36 -8.91 -6.31 10.53
C GLN A 36 -9.96 -5.19 10.47
N LYS A 37 -9.56 -3.95 10.75
CA LYS A 37 -10.45 -2.78 10.92
C LYS A 37 -11.17 -2.36 9.63
N ASP A 38 -10.46 -2.25 8.51
CA ASP A 38 -11.01 -1.71 7.27
C ASP A 38 -10.69 -2.55 6.02
N LYS A 39 -10.20 -3.78 6.23
CA LYS A 39 -9.88 -4.76 5.20
C LYS A 39 -8.82 -4.32 4.19
N ALA A 40 -8.12 -3.21 4.44
CA ALA A 40 -7.00 -2.77 3.63
C ALA A 40 -5.97 -3.90 3.49
N ARG A 41 -5.47 -4.11 2.27
CA ARG A 41 -4.42 -5.10 1.99
C ARG A 41 -3.09 -4.57 2.51
N ILE A 42 -2.32 -5.43 3.17
CA ILE A 42 -1.07 -5.04 3.80
C ILE A 42 0.08 -5.33 2.83
N ALA A 43 0.54 -4.30 2.13
CA ALA A 43 1.72 -4.39 1.30
C ALA A 43 2.97 -4.14 2.15
N VAL A 44 3.75 -5.20 2.36
CA VAL A 44 5.10 -5.15 2.94
C VAL A 44 6.13 -5.29 1.83
N ARG A 45 7.31 -4.70 2.02
CA ARG A 45 8.40 -4.72 1.01
C ARG A 45 7.92 -4.20 -0.36
N HIS A 46 7.25 -3.07 -0.31
CA HIS A 46 6.74 -2.37 -1.49
C HIS A 46 7.67 -1.25 -1.94
N SER A 47 7.49 -0.83 -3.18
CA SER A 47 8.03 0.39 -3.75
C SER A 47 6.90 1.16 -4.39
N LEU A 48 6.77 2.44 -4.03
CA LEU A 48 5.81 3.34 -4.64
C LEU A 48 6.45 4.05 -5.85
N ALA A 49 5.71 4.12 -6.95
CA ALA A 49 6.16 4.82 -8.15
C ALA A 49 6.28 6.33 -7.87
N SER A 50 7.52 6.80 -7.78
CA SER A 50 7.82 8.21 -7.51
C SER A 50 7.23 9.10 -8.60
N GLY A 51 6.54 10.17 -8.21
CA GLY A 51 5.84 11.07 -9.15
C GLY A 51 4.46 10.61 -9.60
N SER A 52 4.05 9.37 -9.27
CA SER A 52 2.69 8.88 -9.56
C SER A 52 1.79 8.87 -8.33
N ILE A 53 2.39 9.01 -7.15
CA ILE A 53 1.71 9.00 -5.86
C ILE A 53 2.14 10.19 -4.99
N GLN A 54 1.16 10.80 -4.32
CA GLN A 54 1.37 11.85 -3.33
C GLN A 54 1.00 11.33 -1.95
N ILE A 55 1.97 11.36 -1.04
CA ILE A 55 1.72 11.14 0.38
C ILE A 55 1.35 12.48 1.02
N CYS A 56 0.19 12.54 1.67
CA CYS A 56 -0.25 13.76 2.34
C CYS A 56 0.56 13.96 3.62
N GLU A 57 1.34 15.05 3.69
CA GLU A 57 2.18 15.38 4.86
C GLU A 57 1.36 15.55 6.15
N LYS A 58 0.15 16.10 6.02
CA LYS A 58 -0.78 16.26 7.16
C LYS A 58 -1.59 14.97 7.29
N PRO A 59 -1.44 14.20 8.38
CA PRO A 59 -2.24 13.02 8.60
C PRO A 59 -3.68 13.40 8.92
N VAL A 60 -4.61 12.52 8.55
CA VAL A 60 -6.00 12.59 9.01
C VAL A 60 -6.11 11.81 10.31
N LEU A 61 -6.71 12.43 11.33
CA LEU A 61 -7.01 11.78 12.60
C LEU A 61 -8.44 11.21 12.54
N LEU A 62 -8.56 9.89 12.60
CA LEU A 62 -9.82 9.20 12.70
C LEU A 62 -10.14 8.92 14.16
N LYS A 63 -11.36 9.25 14.58
CA LYS A 63 -11.91 8.80 15.86
C LYS A 63 -12.61 7.46 15.62
N LEU A 64 -12.11 6.42 16.26
CA LEU A 64 -12.64 5.06 16.23
C LEU A 64 -13.29 4.73 17.58
N GLU A 65 -13.94 3.58 17.66
CA GLU A 65 -14.51 3.09 18.92
C GLU A 65 -13.43 2.83 19.98
N ASP A 66 -12.24 2.40 19.54
CA ASP A 66 -11.11 2.02 20.38
C ASP A 66 -10.07 3.14 20.58
N GLY A 67 -10.37 4.36 20.14
CA GLY A 67 -9.49 5.51 20.32
C GLY A 67 -9.29 6.32 19.06
N PHE A 68 -8.04 6.71 18.78
CA PHE A 68 -7.69 7.53 17.63
C PHE A 68 -6.68 6.83 16.73
N GLU A 69 -6.74 7.15 15.45
CA GLU A 69 -5.86 6.59 14.43
C GLU A 69 -5.40 7.68 13.46
N LYS A 70 -4.09 7.80 13.26
CA LYS A 70 -3.49 8.78 12.35
C LYS A 70 -3.17 8.10 11.02
N ARG A 71 -3.70 8.64 9.92
CA ARG A 71 -3.46 8.12 8.58
C ARG A 71 -2.81 9.16 7.68
N TYR A 72 -1.64 8.83 7.14
CA TYR A 72 -1.00 9.56 6.06
C TYR A 72 -1.55 9.05 4.73
N LEU A 73 -2.51 9.77 4.15
CA LEU A 73 -3.19 9.33 2.94
C LEU A 73 -2.28 9.36 1.72
N ALA A 74 -2.32 8.30 0.92
CA ALA A 74 -1.63 8.21 -0.35
C ALA A 74 -2.63 8.36 -1.50
N LYS A 75 -2.39 9.33 -2.38
CA LYS A 75 -3.27 9.67 -3.51
C LYS A 75 -2.55 9.49 -4.84
N CYS A 76 -3.24 8.98 -5.85
CA CYS A 76 -2.74 9.00 -7.22
C CYS A 76 -2.56 10.45 -7.67
N GLN A 77 -1.40 10.83 -8.21
CA GLN A 77 -1.16 12.20 -8.68
C GLN A 77 -1.97 12.54 -9.93
N ARG A 78 -2.35 11.55 -10.75
CA ARG A 78 -3.11 11.78 -11.98
C ARG A 78 -4.60 12.02 -11.75
N CYS A 79 -5.28 11.19 -10.96
CA CYS A 79 -6.73 11.29 -10.73
C CYS A 79 -7.11 11.73 -9.31
N HIS A 80 -6.14 11.95 -8.42
CA HIS A 80 -6.31 12.39 -7.03
C HIS A 80 -7.11 11.45 -6.12
N SER A 81 -7.49 10.27 -6.59
CA SER A 81 -8.15 9.25 -5.79
C SER A 81 -7.21 8.70 -4.72
N THR A 82 -7.72 8.48 -3.51
CA THR A 82 -6.97 7.85 -2.42
C THR A 82 -6.82 6.37 -2.72
N VAL A 83 -5.58 5.90 -2.82
CA VAL A 83 -5.25 4.51 -3.15
C VAL A 83 -4.83 3.69 -1.93
N GLY A 84 -4.33 4.36 -0.89
CA GLY A 84 -3.90 3.71 0.33
C GLY A 84 -3.53 4.71 1.40
N TYR A 85 -2.88 4.23 2.46
CA TYR A 85 -2.38 5.07 3.53
C TYR A 85 -1.23 4.39 4.29
N TYR A 86 -0.47 5.21 5.01
CA TYR A 86 0.44 4.78 6.06
C TYR A 86 -0.12 5.14 7.44
N LEU A 87 0.29 4.41 8.48
CA LEU A 87 -0.04 4.71 9.86
C LEU A 87 1.10 5.49 10.53
N ASP A 88 0.80 6.19 11.62
CA ASP A 88 1.83 6.80 12.46
C ASP A 88 2.55 5.72 13.29
N GLN A 89 3.85 5.91 13.51
CA GLN A 89 4.67 5.05 14.35
C GLN A 89 4.05 4.89 15.75
N GLU A 90 3.45 5.93 16.33
CA GLU A 90 2.85 5.85 17.68
C GLU A 90 1.77 4.77 17.83
N GLN A 91 1.24 4.25 16.73
CA GLN A 91 0.21 3.21 16.71
C GLN A 91 0.76 1.79 16.86
N PHE A 92 2.08 1.63 16.91
CA PHE A 92 2.74 0.33 17.04
C PHE A 92 3.54 0.25 18.34
N GLU A 93 3.46 -0.90 19.00
CA GLU A 93 4.12 -1.15 20.28
C GLU A 93 5.65 -1.11 20.18
N ASP A 94 6.21 -1.43 19.01
CA ASP A 94 7.65 -1.47 18.73
C ASP A 94 8.28 -0.10 18.44
N SER A 95 7.50 0.97 18.50
CA SER A 95 7.95 2.29 18.06
C SER A 95 8.86 3.01 19.05
N ASN A 96 9.04 2.51 20.27
CA ASN A 96 9.95 3.09 21.29
C ASN A 96 9.81 4.62 21.45
N GLY A 97 8.56 5.12 21.41
CA GLY A 97 8.26 6.56 21.53
C GLY A 97 8.56 7.40 20.28
N LYS A 98 8.77 6.78 19.11
CA LYS A 98 8.88 7.48 17.83
C LYS A 98 7.50 7.94 17.35
N PHE A 99 7.52 9.03 16.58
CA PHE A 99 6.35 9.65 15.96
C PHE A 99 6.58 9.85 14.48
N GLY A 100 5.48 10.05 13.74
CA GLY A 100 5.51 10.32 12.32
C GLY A 100 5.19 9.07 11.50
N MET A 101 5.16 9.24 10.18
CA MET A 101 4.77 8.17 9.28
C MET A 101 5.70 6.95 9.42
N ARG A 102 5.09 5.76 9.53
CA ARG A 102 5.76 4.48 9.38
C ARG A 102 5.66 4.07 7.91
N ASP A 103 6.79 4.08 7.19
CA ASP A 103 6.84 3.96 5.73
C ASP A 103 7.14 2.53 5.21
N ASP A 104 7.41 1.59 6.10
CA ASP A 104 7.71 0.18 5.78
C ASP A 104 6.45 -0.66 5.50
N ILE A 105 5.25 -0.17 5.84
CA ILE A 105 3.98 -0.88 5.65
C ILE A 105 2.96 0.01 4.95
N PHE A 106 2.63 -0.30 3.70
CA PHE A 106 1.60 0.41 2.95
C PHE A 106 0.26 -0.32 3.01
N TYR A 107 -0.77 0.35 3.51
CA TYR A 107 -2.13 -0.19 3.57
C TYR A 107 -2.89 0.22 2.30
N VAL A 108 -3.08 -0.73 1.39
CA VAL A 108 -3.79 -0.51 0.12
C VAL A 108 -5.30 -0.63 0.36
N ILE A 109 -6.05 0.40 -0.01
CA ILE A 109 -7.52 0.38 0.05
C ILE A 109 -8.03 -0.67 -0.94
N GLN A 110 -8.99 -1.49 -0.52
CA GLN A 110 -9.53 -2.54 -1.39
C GLN A 110 -10.10 -1.96 -2.69
N GLY A 111 -9.76 -2.59 -3.82
CA GLY A 111 -10.23 -2.19 -5.15
C GLY A 111 -9.69 -0.85 -5.66
N SER A 112 -8.78 -0.18 -4.94
CA SER A 112 -8.21 1.09 -5.40
C SER A 112 -7.11 0.90 -6.45
N LEU A 113 -6.52 -0.29 -6.48
CA LEU A 113 -5.47 -0.71 -7.40
C LEU A 113 -5.87 -2.00 -8.13
N GLN A 114 -5.35 -2.16 -9.35
CA GLN A 114 -5.51 -3.34 -10.21
C GLN A 114 -4.12 -3.87 -10.63
N GLU A 115 -3.98 -5.18 -10.78
CA GLU A 115 -2.74 -5.80 -11.28
C GLU A 115 -2.51 -5.41 -12.75
N THR A 116 -1.24 -5.24 -13.14
CA THR A 116 -0.88 -4.95 -14.53
C THR A 116 -1.38 -6.02 -15.52
N GLU A 117 -1.41 -7.28 -15.09
CA GLU A 117 -1.90 -8.41 -15.90
C GLU A 117 -3.38 -8.24 -16.26
N ASP A 118 -4.20 -7.71 -15.35
CA ASP A 118 -5.64 -7.55 -15.55
C ASP A 118 -6.00 -6.39 -16.48
N MET A 119 -5.10 -5.42 -16.68
CA MET A 119 -5.33 -4.26 -17.55
C MET A 119 -5.34 -4.60 -19.04
N ILE A 120 -4.76 -5.74 -19.40
CA ILE A 120 -4.63 -6.19 -20.80
C ILE A 120 -5.97 -6.75 -21.32
N HIS A 121 -6.87 -7.17 -20.42
CA HIS A 121 -8.10 -7.89 -20.77
C HIS A 121 -9.35 -6.99 -20.80
N THR A 122 -9.21 -5.69 -20.58
CA THR A 122 -10.31 -4.72 -20.50
C THR A 122 -10.46 -3.83 -21.74
N ALA A 123 -9.75 -4.16 -22.83
CA ALA A 123 -9.81 -3.45 -24.11
C ALA A 123 -10.85 -4.04 -25.07
#